data_AF-A0A8T9MWA0-F1
#
_entry.id   AF-A0A8T9MWA0-F1
#
_cell.length_a   1.000
_cell.length_b   1.000
_cell.length_c   1.000
_cell.angle_alpha   90.00
_cell.angle_beta   90.00
_cell.angle_gamma   90.00
#
_symmetry.space_group_name_H-M   'P 1'
#
loop_
_entity.id
_entity.type
_entity.pdbx_description
1 polymer ?
#
loop_
_entity_poly.entity_id
_entity_poly.type
_entity_poly.pdbx_seq_one_letter_code
_entity_poly.pdbx_strand_id
1 'polypeptide(L)' 'MSKNQLLVLMLGDGFSTVEEAGEDAGKGVGMGIIKETVHQMGGKMNIATAKHQYTRFSIKFPKAKP' A
#
# COMPACT_ATOMS: atom_id res chain seq x y z
N MET A 1 11.57 -3.56 -14.65
CA MET A 1 11.20 -2.64 -13.55
C MET A 1 12.01 -2.97 -12.31
N SER A 2 12.43 -1.97 -11.55
CA SER A 2 13.03 -2.20 -10.23
C SER A 2 11.98 -2.63 -9.20
N LYS A 3 12.40 -3.26 -8.10
CA LYS A 3 11.51 -3.61 -6.97
C LYS A 3 10.70 -2.40 -6.47
N ASN A 4 11.32 -1.25 -6.36
CA ASN A 4 10.65 -0.03 -5.90
C ASN A 4 9.56 0.42 -6.88
N GLN A 5 9.80 0.32 -8.19
CA GLN A 5 8.80 0.65 -9.19
C GLN A 5 7.61 -0.32 -9.17
N LEU A 6 7.85 -1.61 -8.92
CA LEU A 6 6.77 -2.60 -8.77
C LEU A 6 5.93 -2.34 -7.51
N LEU A 7 6.58 -1.96 -6.40
CA LEU A 7 5.87 -1.57 -5.18
C LEU A 7 5.05 -0.31 -5.40
N VAL A 8 5.57 0.69 -6.09
CA VAL A 8 4.82 1.91 -6.43
C VAL A 8 3.61 1.59 -7.30
N LEU A 9 3.76 0.68 -8.28
CA LEU A 9 2.65 0.24 -9.14
C LEU A 9 1.56 -0.48 -8.33
N MET A 10 1.95 -1.38 -7.41
CA MET A 10 1.04 -2.07 -6.49
C MET A 10 0.30 -1.12 -5.54
N LEU A 11 0.89 0.04 -5.24
CA LEU A 11 0.31 1.10 -4.42
C LEU A 11 -0.49 2.14 -5.23
N GLY A 12 -0.51 2.02 -6.56
CA GLY A 12 -1.22 2.93 -7.44
C GLY A 12 -2.69 2.54 -7.59
N ASP A 13 -3.54 3.54 -7.77
CA ASP A 13 -4.97 3.31 -8.01
C ASP A 13 -5.18 2.55 -9.34
N GLY A 14 -6.23 1.73 -9.35
CA GLY A 14 -6.68 1.01 -10.56
C GLY A 14 -5.78 -0.13 -11.03
N PHE A 15 -4.66 -0.43 -10.36
CA PHE A 15 -3.85 -1.61 -10.66
C PHE A 15 -4.41 -2.86 -9.98
N SER A 16 -4.75 -3.87 -10.77
CA SER A 16 -5.15 -5.18 -10.27
C SER A 16 -4.83 -6.26 -11.31
N THR A 17 -4.60 -7.49 -10.84
CA THR A 17 -4.37 -8.65 -11.72
C THR A 17 -5.64 -9.46 -11.97
N VAL A 18 -6.76 -9.06 -11.39
CA VAL A 18 -8.07 -9.68 -11.63
C VAL A 18 -8.73 -9.03 -12.86
N GLU A 19 -9.31 -9.87 -13.72
CA GLU A 19 -9.92 -9.44 -14.99
C GLU A 19 -11.27 -8.73 -14.81
N GLU A 20 -12.09 -9.15 -13.83
CA GLU A 20 -13.41 -8.57 -13.56
C GLU A 20 -13.56 -8.04 -12.13
N ALA A 21 -14.10 -6.84 -12.00
CA ALA A 21 -14.28 -6.19 -10.71
C ALA A 21 -15.55 -6.68 -9.99
N GLY A 22 -15.38 -7.29 -8.81
CA GLY A 22 -16.44 -7.57 -7.83
C GLY A 22 -16.25 -6.81 -6.51
N GLU A 23 -17.19 -6.94 -5.57
CA GLU A 23 -17.12 -6.33 -4.22
C GLU A 23 -15.83 -6.70 -3.47
N ASP A 24 -15.40 -7.96 -3.58
CA ASP A 24 -14.17 -8.47 -2.97
C ASP A 24 -12.91 -8.19 -3.80
N ALA A 25 -13.08 -7.81 -5.08
CA ALA A 25 -11.98 -7.69 -6.03
C ALA A 25 -11.15 -6.41 -5.84
N GLY A 26 -11.48 -5.58 -4.84
CA GLY A 26 -10.65 -4.50 -4.33
C GLY A 26 -9.98 -3.71 -5.44
N LYS A 27 -10.78 -3.01 -6.26
CA LYS A 27 -10.36 -2.21 -7.43
C LYS A 27 -9.29 -1.16 -7.07
N GLY A 28 -8.05 -1.54 -6.86
CA GLY A 28 -6.91 -0.64 -6.62
C GLY A 28 -7.02 0.31 -5.42
N VAL A 29 -8.14 0.34 -4.68
CA VAL A 29 -8.32 1.20 -3.51
C VAL A 29 -7.43 0.71 -2.36
N GLY A 30 -7.18 -0.60 -2.29
CA GLY A 30 -6.71 -1.29 -1.09
C GLY A 30 -5.51 -0.65 -0.41
N MET A 31 -4.41 -0.44 -1.14
CA MET A 31 -3.19 0.10 -0.55
C MET A 31 -2.93 1.57 -0.87
N GLY A 32 -3.54 2.09 -1.95
CA GLY A 32 -3.56 3.52 -2.27
C GLY A 32 -4.24 4.33 -1.18
N ILE A 33 -5.44 3.91 -0.75
CA ILE A 33 -6.19 4.56 0.33
C ILE A 33 -5.45 4.50 1.67
N ILE A 34 -4.78 3.38 1.98
CA ILE A 34 -4.01 3.23 3.22
C ILE A 34 -2.82 4.19 3.20
N LYS A 35 -2.09 4.27 2.07
CA LYS A 35 -0.96 5.20 1.93
C LYS A 35 -1.41 6.65 2.10
N GLU A 36 -2.52 7.03 1.45
CA GLU A 36 -3.08 8.37 1.53
C GLU A 36 -3.55 8.71 2.96
N THR A 37 -4.29 7.80 3.60
CA THR A 37 -4.75 7.97 4.99
C THR A 37 -3.58 8.13 5.96
N VAL A 38 -2.56 7.29 5.84
CA VAL A 38 -1.35 7.38 6.66
C VAL A 38 -0.63 8.72 6.44
N HIS A 39 -0.55 9.18 5.18
CA HIS A 39 0.06 10.45 4.84
C HIS A 39 -0.70 11.65 5.42
N GLN A 40 -2.04 11.65 5.31
CA GLN A 40 -2.91 12.70 5.85
C GLN A 40 -2.82 12.81 7.39
N MET A 41 -2.57 11.69 8.07
CA MET A 41 -2.30 11.65 9.51
C MET A 41 -0.87 12.04 9.89
N GLY A 42 -0.05 12.51 8.93
CA GLY A 42 1.36 12.85 9.12
C GLY A 42 2.26 11.63 9.35
N GLY A 43 1.76 10.43 9.11
CA GLY A 43 2.47 9.18 9.27
C GLY A 43 3.36 8.82 8.10
N LYS A 44 4.14 7.75 8.28
CA LYS A 44 5.00 7.15 7.26
C LYS A 44 4.71 5.66 7.17
N MET A 45 4.64 5.14 5.94
CA MET A 45 4.49 3.71 5.67
C MET A 45 5.74 3.17 4.99
N ASN A 46 6.18 1.98 5.39
CA ASN A 46 7.26 1.22 4.75
C ASN A 46 6.79 -0.21 4.45
N ILE A 47 7.29 -0.78 3.35
CA ILE A 47 6.95 -2.13 2.90
C ILE A 47 8.25 -2.92 2.72
N ALA A 48 8.37 -4.05 3.40
CA ALA A 48 9.45 -5.00 3.21
C ALA A 48 8.88 -6.32 2.70
N THR A 49 9.37 -6.79 1.55
CA THR A 49 8.89 -8.03 0.93
C THR A 49 10.02 -8.73 0.16
N ALA A 50 9.98 -10.06 0.20
CA ALA A 50 10.86 -10.92 -0.55
C ALA A 50 10.08 -12.16 -1.04
N LYS A 51 10.46 -12.68 -2.21
CA LYS A 51 9.85 -13.89 -2.77
C LYS A 51 10.03 -15.05 -1.79
N HIS A 52 9.00 -15.88 -1.63
CA HIS A 52 8.97 -17.01 -0.69
C HIS A 52 9.10 -16.61 0.79
N GLN A 53 8.86 -15.34 1.12
CA GLN A 53 8.77 -14.83 2.49
C GLN A 53 7.45 -14.07 2.67
N TYR A 54 7.17 -13.66 3.91
CA TYR A 54 6.05 -12.77 4.19
C TYR A 54 6.30 -11.34 3.66
N THR A 55 5.23 -10.57 3.54
CA THR A 55 5.28 -9.12 3.34
C THR A 55 5.00 -8.43 4.67
N ARG A 56 5.85 -7.47 5.06
CA ARG A 56 5.66 -6.66 6.26
C ARG A 56 5.38 -5.21 5.90
N PHE A 57 4.23 -4.74 6.35
CA PHE A 57 3.86 -3.33 6.36
C PHE A 57 4.24 -2.74 7.71
N SER A 58 4.80 -1.53 7.71
CA SER A 58 5.16 -0.82 8.93
C SER A 58 4.69 0.62 8.83
N ILE A 59 3.79 1.00 9.71
CA ILE A 59 3.19 2.33 9.75
C ILE A 59 3.66 3.01 11.03
N LYS A 60 4.17 4.24 10.90
CA LYS A 60 4.63 5.06 12.02
C LYS A 60 3.91 6.39 12.00
N PHE A 61 3.28 6.75 13.10
CA PHE A 61 2.65 8.05 13.27
C PHE A 61 3.51 8.95 14.16
N PRO A 62 3.46 10.29 13.97
CA PRO A 62 4.05 11.23 14.91
C PRO A 62 3.38 11.09 16.28
N LYS A 63 4.11 11.42 17.35
CA LYS A 63 3.51 11.50 18.68
C LYS A 63 2.43 12.58 18.67
N ALA A 64 1.31 12.32 19.33
CA ALA A 64 0.29 13.34 19.57
C ALA A 64 0.97 14.55 20.25
N LYS A 65 0.60 15.76 19.81
CA LYS A 65 0.98 16.97 20.53
C LYS A 65 0.33 16.88 21.93
N PRO A 66 1.07 17.22 23.01
CA PRO A 66 0.53 17.20 24.37
C PRO A 66 -0.67 18.15 24.51
#